data_AF-A0A8K1D0M4-F1
#
_entry.id   AF-A0A8K1D0M4-F1
#
_cell.length_a   1.000
_cell.length_b   1.000
_cell.length_c   1.000
_cell.angle_alpha   90.00
_cell.angle_beta   90.00
_cell.angle_gamma   90.00
#
_symmetry.space_group_name_H-M   'P 1'
#
loop_
_entity.id
_entity.type
_entity.pdbx_description
1 polymer ?
#
loop_
_entity_poly.entity_id
_entity_poly.type
_entity_poly.pdbx_seq_one_letter_code
_entity_poly.pdbx_strand_id
1 'polypeptide(L)'
;MTNIISLLSPLVSIIIGVLPVLVFKKSKSLFGIAAASYFTAITAKEITQLSFHSFFITPSIPTYLSYGLLTAVLEPGFAYIYLVVFKPKLDIQLGLSYGVYLAFYENAILLGLLLFPDYLILNIPFSLTLLISHIMDRLSSLILHLFWGFSSVLAIMKKDIKYLLISMPY
;
A
#
# COMPACT_ATOMS: atom_id res chain seq x y z
N MET A 1 18.26 22.11 15.03
CA MET A 1 17.50 21.37 16.07
C MET A 1 16.40 20.62 15.36
N THR A 2 16.29 19.31 15.61
CA THR A 2 15.23 18.47 15.06
C THR A 2 13.88 18.96 15.54
N ASN A 3 12.96 19.19 14.60
CA ASN A 3 11.59 19.52 14.96
C ASN A 3 10.89 18.24 15.41
N ILE A 4 10.87 17.98 16.72
CA ILE A 4 10.25 16.78 17.33
C ILE A 4 8.80 16.61 16.87
N ILE A 5 8.10 17.70 16.54
CA ILE A 5 6.71 17.67 16.06
C ILE A 5 6.61 17.00 14.67
N SER A 6 7.66 17.05 13.85
CA SER A 6 7.68 16.37 12.54
C SER A 6 7.55 14.85 12.66
N LEU A 7 7.94 14.26 13.80
CA LEU A 7 7.78 12.82 14.08
C LEU A 7 6.32 12.35 14.10
N LEU A 8 5.36 13.29 14.21
CA LEU A 8 3.94 12.96 14.10
C LEU A 8 3.59 12.32 12.75
N SER A 9 4.27 12.68 11.66
CA SER A 9 3.99 12.13 10.33
C SER A 9 4.25 10.61 10.23
N PRO A 10 5.47 10.10 10.52
CA PRO A 10 5.71 8.65 10.51
C PRO A 10 4.91 7.94 11.60
N LEU A 11 4.66 8.56 12.77
CA LEU A 11 3.79 7.98 13.81
C LEU A 11 2.36 7.77 13.33
N VAL A 12 1.78 8.73 12.60
CA VAL A 12 0.47 8.60 11.98
C VAL A 12 0.43 7.41 11.02
N SER A 13 1.46 7.25 10.18
CA SER A 13 1.56 6.11 9.26
C SER A 13 1.59 4.78 10.02
N ILE A 14 2.39 4.70 11.10
CA ILE A 14 2.47 3.52 11.98
C ILE A 14 1.09 3.21 12.60
N ILE A 15 0.43 4.22 13.17
CA ILE A 15 -0.87 4.04 13.83
C ILE A 15 -1.92 3.54 12.83
N ILE A 16 -2.02 4.18 11.66
CA ILE A 16 -3.00 3.81 10.63
C ILE A 16 -2.69 2.43 10.04
N GLY A 17 -1.43 2.04 9.91
CA GLY A 17 -1.07 0.71 9.43
C GLY A 17 -1.25 -0.41 10.48
N VAL A 18 -0.95 -0.14 11.76
CA VAL A 18 -0.96 -1.16 12.83
C VAL A 18 -2.35 -1.39 13.41
N LEU A 19 -3.13 -0.33 13.68
CA LEU A 19 -4.42 -0.47 14.38
C LEU A 19 -5.40 -1.41 13.65
N PRO A 20 -5.60 -1.32 12.32
CA PRO A 20 -6.51 -2.22 11.63
C PRO A 20 -6.08 -3.69 11.72
N VAL A 21 -4.78 -3.99 11.73
CA VAL A 21 -4.26 -5.37 11.87
C VAL A 21 -4.70 -6.02 13.19
N LEU A 22 -4.87 -5.22 14.24
CA LEU A 22 -5.30 -5.70 15.55
C LEU A 22 -6.79 -6.05 15.60
N VAL A 23 -7.60 -5.39 14.77
CA VAL A 23 -9.07 -5.52 14.74
C VAL A 23 -9.53 -6.66 13.83
N PHE A 24 -8.90 -6.81 12.66
CA PHE A 24 -9.32 -7.77 11.66
C PHE A 24 -8.87 -9.21 11.95
N LYS A 25 -9.54 -10.18 11.31
CA LYS A 25 -9.27 -11.62 11.49
C LYS A 25 -7.81 -11.93 11.19
N LYS A 26 -7.16 -12.70 12.07
CA LYS A 26 -5.72 -12.97 11.99
C LYS A 26 -5.42 -14.22 11.16
N SER A 27 -4.54 -14.10 10.17
CA SER A 27 -4.00 -15.22 9.39
C SER A 27 -2.53 -14.97 9.09
N LYS A 28 -1.65 -15.74 9.73
CA LYS A 28 -0.19 -15.63 9.54
C LYS A 28 0.22 -15.91 8.09
N SER A 29 -0.45 -16.87 7.44
CA SER A 29 -0.18 -17.19 6.04
C SER A 29 -0.54 -16.03 5.12
N LEU A 30 -1.73 -15.44 5.28
CA LEU A 30 -2.13 -14.28 4.46
C LEU A 30 -1.29 -13.05 4.75
N PHE A 31 -0.83 -12.87 5.99
CA PHE A 31 0.08 -11.79 6.36
C PHE A 31 1.41 -11.91 5.59
N GLY A 32 2.01 -13.10 5.54
CA GLY A 32 3.22 -13.34 4.75
C GLY A 32 3.00 -13.21 3.24
N ILE A 33 1.85 -13.68 2.74
CA ILE A 33 1.47 -13.52 1.32
C ILE A 33 1.32 -12.03 0.98
N ALA A 34 0.72 -11.23 1.85
CA ALA A 34 0.57 -9.79 1.65
C ALA A 34 1.93 -9.10 1.58
N ALA A 35 2.88 -9.49 2.45
CA ALA A 35 4.25 -8.99 2.41
C ALA A 35 4.89 -9.23 1.04
N ALA A 36 4.89 -10.48 0.60
CA ALA A 36 5.54 -10.88 -0.62
C ALA A 36 4.88 -10.21 -1.85
N SER A 37 3.55 -10.14 -1.86
CA SER A 37 2.81 -9.43 -2.90
C SER A 37 3.18 -7.94 -2.96
N TYR A 38 3.10 -7.25 -1.82
CA TYR A 38 3.31 -5.81 -1.73
C TYR A 38 4.74 -5.43 -2.14
N PHE A 39 5.75 -6.08 -1.56
CA PHE A 39 7.14 -5.79 -1.91
C PHE A 39 7.47 -6.14 -3.36
N THR A 40 6.86 -7.19 -3.93
CA THR A 40 7.03 -7.50 -5.35
C THR A 40 6.43 -6.42 -6.24
N ALA A 41 5.24 -5.90 -5.89
CA ALA A 41 4.60 -4.82 -6.63
C ALA A 41 5.42 -3.53 -6.62
N ILE A 42 5.91 -3.11 -5.44
CA ILE A 42 6.78 -1.94 -5.33
C ILE A 42 8.09 -2.16 -6.09
N THR A 43 8.74 -3.32 -5.95
CA THR A 43 9.98 -3.61 -6.67
C THR A 43 9.78 -3.56 -8.19
N ALA A 44 8.69 -4.15 -8.70
CA ALA A 44 8.36 -4.11 -10.12
C ALA A 44 8.08 -2.69 -10.61
N LYS A 45 7.42 -1.87 -9.77
CA LYS A 45 7.14 -0.45 -10.04
C LYS A 45 8.45 0.33 -10.17
N GLU A 46 9.36 0.19 -9.21
CA GLU A 46 10.68 0.84 -9.22
C GLU A 46 11.53 0.41 -10.42
N ILE A 47 11.59 -0.91 -10.74
CA ILE A 47 12.32 -1.41 -11.91
C ILE A 47 11.77 -0.79 -13.20
N THR A 48 10.44 -0.67 -13.32
CA THR A 48 9.81 -0.05 -14.49
C THR A 48 10.19 1.42 -14.59
N GLN A 49 10.13 2.15 -13.48
CA GLN A 49 10.49 3.58 -13.45
C GLN A 49 11.95 3.81 -13.79
N LEU A 50 12.85 2.97 -13.29
CA LEU A 50 14.28 3.01 -13.62
C LEU A 50 14.53 2.66 -15.10
N SER A 51 13.79 1.71 -15.66
CA SER A 51 13.91 1.33 -17.08
C SER A 51 13.49 2.47 -18.02
N PHE A 52 12.55 3.30 -17.59
CA PHE A 52 12.08 4.49 -18.31
C PHE A 52 12.51 5.80 -17.62
N HIS A 53 13.71 5.82 -17.03
CA HIS A 53 14.18 6.91 -16.17
C HIS A 53 14.07 8.29 -16.84
N SER A 54 14.40 8.42 -18.13
CA SER A 54 14.32 9.70 -18.86
C SER A 54 12.89 10.27 -18.91
N PHE A 55 11.89 9.39 -18.94
CA PHE A 55 10.49 9.79 -18.87
C PHE A 55 10.13 10.21 -17.44
N PHE A 56 10.44 9.37 -16.44
CA PHE A 56 10.00 9.59 -15.06
C PHE A 56 10.74 10.71 -14.30
N ILE A 57 11.96 11.08 -14.70
CA ILE A 57 12.71 12.17 -14.05
C ILE A 57 12.15 13.56 -14.37
N THR A 58 11.36 13.70 -15.44
CA THR A 58 10.84 15.01 -15.90
C THR A 58 9.40 15.21 -15.39
N PRO A 59 9.16 16.01 -14.33
CA PRO A 59 7.83 16.12 -13.75
C PRO A 59 6.84 16.71 -14.75
N SER A 60 5.84 15.92 -15.11
CA SER A 60 4.79 16.31 -16.05
C SER A 60 3.49 15.57 -15.74
N ILE A 61 2.36 16.04 -16.27
CA ILE A 61 1.06 15.35 -16.08
C ILE A 61 1.15 13.88 -16.54
N PRO A 62 1.73 13.56 -17.72
CA PRO A 62 1.89 12.17 -18.14
C PRO A 62 2.69 11.30 -17.17
N THR A 63 3.74 11.82 -16.53
CA THR A 63 4.52 11.04 -15.57
C THR A 63 3.71 10.72 -14.33
N TYR A 64 2.98 11.69 -13.76
CA TYR A 64 2.14 11.44 -12.58
C TYR A 64 1.00 10.45 -12.86
N LEU A 65 0.35 10.55 -14.02
CA LEU A 65 -0.65 9.57 -14.44
C LEU A 65 -0.02 8.18 -14.59
N SER A 66 1.20 8.10 -15.14
CA SER A 66 1.91 6.83 -15.27
C SER A 66 2.30 6.22 -13.91
N TYR A 67 2.69 7.04 -12.92
CA TYR A 67 2.91 6.60 -11.54
C TYR A 67 1.63 5.99 -10.93
N GLY A 68 0.50 6.67 -11.12
CA GLY A 68 -0.81 6.21 -10.69
C GLY A 68 -1.20 4.88 -11.35
N LEU A 69 -1.09 4.79 -12.67
CA LEU A 69 -1.40 3.59 -13.45
C LEU A 69 -0.52 2.39 -13.05
N LEU A 70 0.79 2.61 -12.88
CA LEU A 70 1.69 1.54 -12.42
C LEU A 70 1.25 1.00 -11.06
N THR A 71 0.91 1.87 -10.12
CA THR A 71 0.41 1.48 -8.79
C THR A 71 -0.93 0.75 -8.90
N ALA A 72 -1.89 1.32 -9.64
CA ALA A 72 -3.23 0.79 -9.84
C ALA A 72 -3.27 -0.56 -10.56
N VAL A 73 -2.24 -0.91 -11.33
CA VAL A 73 -2.12 -2.21 -12.00
C VAL A 73 -1.29 -3.19 -11.18
N LEU A 74 -0.10 -2.78 -10.73
CA LEU A 74 0.86 -3.72 -10.11
C LEU A 74 0.40 -4.15 -8.73
N GLU A 75 -0.09 -3.24 -7.89
CA GLU A 75 -0.41 -3.56 -6.50
C GLU A 75 -1.61 -4.53 -6.38
N PRO A 76 -2.80 -4.24 -6.93
CA PRO A 76 -3.88 -5.22 -6.97
C PRO A 76 -3.56 -6.44 -7.85
N GLY A 77 -2.81 -6.27 -8.94
CA GLY A 77 -2.41 -7.36 -9.83
C GLY A 77 -1.58 -8.42 -9.11
N PHE A 78 -0.51 -8.01 -8.41
CA PHE A 78 0.27 -8.93 -7.59
C PHE A 78 -0.53 -9.46 -6.40
N ALA A 79 -1.39 -8.63 -5.79
CA ALA A 79 -2.25 -9.09 -4.70
C ALA A 79 -3.11 -10.30 -5.12
N TYR A 80 -3.66 -10.26 -6.33
CA TYR A 80 -4.39 -11.36 -6.92
C TYR A 80 -3.49 -12.55 -7.29
N ILE A 81 -2.39 -12.32 -8.01
CA ILE A 81 -1.48 -13.38 -8.46
C ILE A 81 -0.99 -14.23 -7.29
N TYR A 82 -0.58 -13.58 -6.20
CA TYR A 82 -0.08 -14.28 -5.02
C TYR A 82 -1.14 -15.17 -4.37
N LEU A 83 -2.39 -14.73 -4.30
CA LEU A 83 -3.48 -15.57 -3.81
C LEU A 83 -3.74 -16.78 -4.74
N VAL A 84 -3.62 -16.60 -6.07
CA VAL A 84 -3.75 -17.71 -7.04
C VAL A 84 -2.62 -18.72 -6.91
N VAL A 85 -1.39 -18.26 -6.70
CA VAL A 85 -0.19 -19.12 -6.57
C VAL A 85 -0.22 -19.92 -5.27
N PHE A 86 -0.45 -19.25 -4.13
CA PHE A 86 -0.36 -19.87 -2.81
C PHE A 86 -1.66 -20.56 -2.36
N LYS A 87 -2.78 -20.29 -3.04
CA LYS A 87 -4.10 -20.91 -2.79
C LYS A 87 -4.46 -21.03 -1.31
N PRO A 88 -4.39 -19.94 -0.52
CA PRO A 88 -4.79 -19.99 0.88
C PRO A 88 -6.28 -20.35 0.99
N LYS A 89 -6.70 -20.85 2.17
CA LYS A 89 -8.14 -21.00 2.45
C LYS A 89 -8.75 -19.61 2.60
N LEU A 90 -9.62 -19.24 1.67
CA LEU A 90 -10.21 -17.90 1.58
C LEU A 90 -11.66 -17.87 2.08
N ASP A 91 -12.00 -16.78 2.74
CA ASP A 91 -13.36 -16.36 3.02
C ASP A 91 -13.46 -14.82 2.88
N ILE A 92 -14.67 -14.28 2.93
CA ILE A 92 -14.93 -12.85 2.73
C ILE A 92 -14.24 -11.98 3.80
N GLN A 93 -14.22 -12.42 5.06
CA GLN A 93 -13.57 -11.68 6.15
C GLN A 93 -12.05 -11.66 6.00
N LEU A 94 -11.48 -12.76 5.49
CA LEU A 94 -10.06 -12.86 5.16
C LEU A 94 -9.67 -11.98 3.98
N GLY A 95 -10.60 -11.67 3.05
CA GLY A 95 -10.39 -10.66 2.01
C GLY A 95 -10.15 -9.26 2.57
N LEU A 96 -10.98 -8.82 3.52
CA LEU A 96 -10.75 -7.55 4.21
C LEU A 96 -9.44 -7.58 5.01
N SER A 97 -9.17 -8.70 5.69
CA SER A 97 -7.94 -8.87 6.47
C SER A 97 -6.69 -8.82 5.57
N TYR A 98 -6.77 -9.39 4.37
CA TYR A 98 -5.69 -9.35 3.39
C TYR A 98 -5.40 -7.92 2.93
N GLY A 99 -6.45 -7.12 2.66
CA GLY A 99 -6.30 -5.71 2.34
C GLY A 99 -5.66 -4.91 3.47
N VAL A 100 -6.07 -5.16 4.72
CA VAL A 100 -5.42 -4.57 5.90
C VAL A 100 -3.93 -4.93 5.97
N TYR A 101 -3.55 -6.17 5.64
CA TYR A 101 -2.16 -6.58 5.68
C TYR A 101 -1.33 -5.89 4.60
N LEU A 102 -1.88 -5.71 3.39
CA LEU A 102 -1.21 -4.92 2.35
C LEU A 102 -1.00 -3.47 2.83
N ALA A 103 -2.05 -2.84 3.38
CA ALA A 103 -1.97 -1.49 3.95
C ALA A 103 -0.95 -1.37 5.09
N PHE A 104 -0.80 -2.42 5.90
CA PHE A 104 0.19 -2.45 6.97
C PHE A 104 1.62 -2.35 6.44
N TYR A 105 1.96 -3.08 5.37
CA TYR A 105 3.30 -3.05 4.81
C TYR A 105 3.63 -1.68 4.18
N GLU A 106 2.65 -1.04 3.55
CA GLU A 106 2.84 0.34 3.08
C GLU A 106 2.96 1.33 4.25
N ASN A 107 1.92 1.42 5.07
CA ASN A 107 1.78 2.52 6.01
C ASN A 107 2.66 2.32 7.25
N ALA A 108 2.68 1.14 7.85
CA ALA A 108 3.43 0.92 9.08
C ALA A 108 4.91 0.63 8.81
N ILE A 109 5.23 -0.17 7.79
CA ILE A 109 6.61 -0.58 7.52
C ILE A 109 7.33 0.43 6.66
N LEU A 110 6.91 0.65 5.41
CA LEU A 110 7.63 1.55 4.51
C LEU A 110 7.52 3.01 4.94
N LEU A 111 6.32 3.52 5.13
CA LEU A 111 6.11 4.98 5.32
C LEU A 111 6.13 5.40 6.79
N GLY A 112 6.07 4.42 7.70
CA GLY A 112 6.17 4.61 9.12
C GLY A 112 7.59 4.31 9.61
N LEU A 113 7.89 3.03 9.77
CA LEU A 113 9.11 2.55 10.41
C LEU A 113 10.39 2.88 9.62
N LEU A 114 10.38 2.68 8.29
CA LEU A 114 11.57 2.87 7.47
C LEU A 114 11.93 4.35 7.30
N LEU A 115 10.93 5.23 7.22
CA LEU A 115 11.15 6.68 7.17
C LEU A 115 11.41 7.31 8.54
N PHE A 116 11.08 6.64 9.65
CA PHE A 116 11.23 7.19 10.99
C PHE A 116 12.63 7.76 11.30
N PRO A 117 13.75 7.09 10.93
CA PRO A 117 15.10 7.62 11.15
C PRO A 117 15.36 8.93 10.39
N ASP A 118 14.80 9.10 9.19
CA ASP A 118 14.97 10.33 8.41
C ASP A 118 14.34 11.52 9.13
N TYR A 119 13.17 11.34 9.77
CA TYR A 119 12.53 12.37 10.59
C TYR A 119 13.29 12.66 11.90
N LEU A 120 14.09 11.71 12.40
CA LEU A 120 14.95 11.93 13.56
C LEU A 120 16.24 12.66 13.22
N ILE A 121 16.78 12.45 12.02
CA ILE A 121 18.12 12.94 11.63
C ILE A 121 18.00 14.24 10.83
N LEU A 122 17.03 14.32 9.92
CA LEU A 122 16.84 15.45 9.02
C LEU A 122 15.91 16.48 9.66
N ASN A 123 16.17 17.76 9.39
CA ASN A 123 15.30 18.84 9.85
C ASN A 123 14.10 19.01 8.90
N ILE A 124 13.17 18.06 8.96
CA ILE A 124 12.00 18.03 8.08
C ILE A 124 11.03 19.16 8.49
N PRO A 125 10.61 20.02 7.55
CA PRO A 125 9.68 21.09 7.85
C PRO A 125 8.33 20.52 8.28
N PHE A 126 7.77 21.09 9.34
CA PHE A 126 6.46 20.72 9.85
C PHE A 126 5.45 21.84 9.55
N SER A 127 4.28 21.46 9.08
CA SER A 127 3.10 22.33 9.07
C SER A 127 1.86 21.51 9.38
N LEU A 128 0.87 22.14 10.02
CA LEU A 128 -0.40 21.47 10.32
C LEU A 128 -1.11 21.00 9.05
N THR A 129 -1.03 21.79 7.98
CA THR A 129 -1.59 21.44 6.67
C THR A 129 -0.94 20.18 6.09
N LEU A 130 0.39 20.05 6.18
CA LEU A 130 1.11 18.86 5.72
C LEU A 130 0.76 17.63 6.56
N LEU A 131 0.55 17.80 7.87
CA LEU A 131 0.12 16.70 8.73
C LEU A 131 -1.29 16.24 8.37
N ILE A 132 -2.23 17.17 8.13
CA ILE A 132 -3.61 16.83 7.75
C ILE A 132 -3.64 16.13 6.39
N SER A 133 -2.91 16.64 5.39
CA SER A 133 -2.83 15.97 4.08
C SER A 133 -2.24 14.57 4.21
N HIS A 134 -1.18 14.41 5.01
CA HIS A 134 -0.59 13.10 5.28
C HIS A 134 -1.59 12.13 5.92
N ILE A 135 -2.35 12.57 6.93
CA ILE A 135 -3.41 11.73 7.54
C ILE A 135 -4.43 11.28 6.48
N MET A 136 -4.88 12.19 5.60
CA MET A 136 -5.79 11.85 4.51
C MET A 136 -5.18 10.86 3.52
N ASP A 137 -3.90 11.02 3.18
CA ASP A 137 -3.18 10.11 2.28
C ASP A 137 -3.03 8.71 2.89
N ARG A 138 -2.79 8.60 4.20
CA ARG A 138 -2.70 7.29 4.88
C ARG A 138 -4.06 6.61 5.01
N LEU A 139 -5.11 7.37 5.33
CA LEU A 139 -6.47 6.81 5.40
C LEU A 139 -6.98 6.37 4.02
N SER A 140 -6.75 7.17 2.98
CA SER A 140 -7.12 6.80 1.61
C SER A 140 -6.33 5.57 1.12
N SER A 141 -5.03 5.49 1.42
CA SER A 141 -4.23 4.27 1.17
C SER A 141 -4.84 3.04 1.85
N LEU A 142 -5.18 3.13 3.14
CA LEU A 142 -5.80 2.01 3.88
C LEU A 142 -7.10 1.55 3.20
N ILE A 143 -7.96 2.49 2.82
CA ILE A 143 -9.23 2.19 2.13
C ILE A 143 -8.96 1.51 0.79
N LEU A 144 -8.02 2.03 0.00
CA LEU A 144 -7.69 1.48 -1.31
C LEU A 144 -7.16 0.05 -1.20
N HIS A 145 -6.26 -0.20 -0.25
CA HIS A 145 -5.74 -1.53 0.03
C HIS A 145 -6.81 -2.51 0.52
N LEU A 146 -7.76 -2.06 1.35
CA LEU A 146 -8.94 -2.85 1.72
C LEU A 146 -9.72 -3.28 0.48
N PHE A 147 -9.97 -2.36 -0.46
CA PHE A 147 -10.64 -2.67 -1.72
C PHE A 147 -9.84 -3.65 -2.57
N TRP A 148 -8.53 -3.47 -2.71
CA TRP A 148 -7.66 -4.38 -3.48
C TRP A 148 -7.61 -5.80 -2.90
N GLY A 149 -7.43 -5.92 -1.58
CA GLY A 149 -7.43 -7.23 -0.92
C GLY A 149 -8.77 -7.94 -1.03
N PHE A 150 -9.87 -7.21 -0.80
CA PHE A 150 -11.22 -7.74 -0.90
C PHE A 150 -11.59 -8.18 -2.32
N SER A 151 -11.35 -7.32 -3.31
CA SER A 151 -11.60 -7.61 -4.73
C SER A 151 -10.78 -8.80 -5.24
N SER A 152 -9.51 -8.91 -4.84
CA SER A 152 -8.65 -10.03 -5.19
C SER A 152 -9.21 -11.36 -4.66
N VAL A 153 -9.67 -11.38 -3.41
CA VAL A 153 -10.31 -12.56 -2.82
C VAL A 153 -11.64 -12.87 -3.50
N LEU A 154 -12.48 -11.87 -3.75
CA LEU A 154 -13.74 -12.05 -4.47
C LEU A 154 -13.52 -12.63 -5.87
N ALA A 155 -12.53 -12.12 -6.61
CA ALA A 155 -12.21 -12.61 -7.94
C ALA A 155 -11.88 -14.11 -7.94
N ILE A 156 -11.14 -14.58 -6.92
CA ILE A 156 -10.81 -16.01 -6.77
C ILE A 156 -12.03 -16.82 -6.33
N MET A 157 -12.75 -16.37 -5.31
CA MET A 157 -13.90 -17.09 -4.77
C MET A 157 -15.03 -17.24 -5.80
N LYS A 158 -15.25 -16.20 -6.62
CA LYS A 158 -16.27 -16.18 -7.67
C LYS A 158 -15.76 -16.69 -9.01
N LYS A 159 -14.46 -16.91 -9.16
CA LYS A 159 -13.79 -17.26 -10.43
C LYS A 159 -14.12 -16.26 -11.55
N ASP A 160 -14.20 -14.99 -11.20
CA ASP A 160 -14.50 -13.90 -12.13
C ASP A 160 -13.52 -12.75 -11.92
N ILE A 161 -12.65 -12.53 -12.90
CA ILE A 161 -11.60 -11.51 -12.85
C ILE A 161 -12.16 -10.09 -12.82
N LYS A 162 -13.43 -9.88 -13.22
CA LYS A 162 -14.06 -8.55 -13.21
C LYS A 162 -14.06 -7.91 -11.83
N TYR A 163 -14.15 -8.71 -10.76
CA TYR A 163 -14.07 -8.18 -9.40
C TYR A 163 -12.72 -7.49 -9.14
N LEU A 164 -11.62 -8.01 -9.70
CA LEU A 164 -10.30 -7.37 -9.64
C LEU A 164 -10.23 -6.14 -10.56
N LEU A 165 -10.74 -6.23 -11.79
CA LEU A 165 -10.67 -5.13 -12.76
C LEU A 165 -11.41 -3.87 -12.31
N ILE A 166 -12.43 -3.99 -11.45
CA ILE A 166 -13.14 -2.84 -10.86
C ILE A 166 -12.25 -2.10 -9.85
N SER A 167 -11.29 -2.77 -9.24
CA SER A 167 -10.40 -2.17 -8.23
C SER A 167 -9.07 -1.67 -8.80
N MET A 168 -8.85 -1.83 -10.12
CA MET A 168 -7.75 -1.23 -10.87
C MET A 168 -8.25 0.08 -11.50
N PRO A 169 -8.21 1.24 -10.80
CA PRO A 169 -8.65 2.49 -11.40
C PRO A 169 -7.80 2.85 -12.62
N TYR A 170 -8.46 3.07 -13.74
CA TYR A 170 -7.91 3.54 -15.02
C TYR A 170 -7.75 5.06 -15.01
#